data_AF-A0A8J9TD37-F1
#
_entry.id   AF-A0A8J9TD37-F1
#
_cell.length_a   1.000
_cell.length_b   1.000
_cell.length_c   1.000
_cell.angle_alpha   90.00
_cell.angle_beta   90.00
_cell.angle_gamma   90.00
#
_symmetry.space_group_name_H-M   'P 1'
#
loop_
_entity.id
_entity.type
_entity.pdbx_description
1 polymer ?
#
loop_
_entity_poly.entity_id
_entity_poly.type
_entity_poly.pdbx_seq_one_letter_code
_entity_poly.pdbx_strand_id
1 'polypeptide(L)'
;MVMPYSDKYKPRVVDVADGCTAFDDPVTGETFILDVFQALDMTGDLQDPSLLCPNQLRANGLIVDDVPKHLCHNRKSTHSIYIPEMKLRISLELQGVMSGFQAWLPTQTEIETCVHVELTAQEAWDPSSDELGQQERIQETRMSNVAGTVSTLFPDRKSEISAVLSSVSSTLVDDDFVCGMEQSVRITSAVASSTVRTKLRHSTMEPMELSRRWGIGLSTAQKTLRVTTQKGLRTAVHPLHRR
;
A
#
# COMPACT_ATOMS: atom_id res chain seq x y z
N MET A 1 5.04 -0.39 20.14
CA MET A 1 6.43 -0.90 20.20
C MET A 1 7.03 -0.78 18.80
N VAL A 2 8.07 0.02 18.61
CA VAL A 2 8.70 0.15 17.28
C VAL A 2 9.72 -0.98 17.13
N MET A 3 9.47 -1.86 16.16
CA MET A 3 10.36 -2.98 15.86
C MET A 3 11.53 -2.50 15.00
N PRO A 4 12.78 -2.76 15.40
CA PRO A 4 13.92 -2.39 14.58
C PRO A 4 13.98 -3.25 13.32
N TYR A 5 14.53 -2.68 12.24
CA TYR A 5 14.76 -3.41 10.99
C TYR A 5 15.67 -4.65 11.15
N SER A 6 16.44 -4.71 12.22
CA SER A 6 17.34 -5.83 12.53
C SER A 6 17.23 -6.21 13.99
N ASP A 7 17.13 -7.51 14.25
CA ASP A 7 17.09 -8.13 15.59
C ASP A 7 18.29 -7.77 16.48
N LYS A 8 19.37 -7.26 15.88
CA LYS A 8 20.56 -6.76 16.60
C LYS A 8 20.29 -5.52 17.45
N TYR A 9 19.27 -4.73 17.10
CA TYR A 9 18.89 -3.56 17.87
C TYR A 9 17.80 -3.95 18.86
N LYS A 10 17.87 -3.40 20.08
CA LYS A 10 16.80 -3.58 21.05
C LYS A 10 15.61 -2.70 20.63
N PRO A 11 14.37 -3.22 20.65
CA PRO A 11 13.20 -2.38 20.44
C PRO A 11 13.20 -1.23 21.44
N ARG A 12 12.88 -0.03 20.94
CA ARG A 12 12.65 1.13 21.78
C ARG A 12 11.16 1.27 22.01
N VAL A 13 10.81 1.54 23.26
CA VAL A 13 9.46 1.97 23.61
C VAL A 13 9.45 3.49 23.47
N VAL A 14 8.56 3.99 22.64
CA VAL A 14 8.34 5.40 22.36
C VAL A 14 6.88 5.67 22.68
N ASP A 15 6.62 6.79 23.34
CA ASP A 15 5.28 7.19 23.71
C ASP A 15 4.53 7.75 22.51
N VAL A 16 3.21 7.62 22.54
CA VAL A 16 2.32 8.23 21.56
C VAL A 16 1.90 9.59 22.11
N ALA A 17 2.04 10.63 21.31
CA ALA A 17 1.72 12.00 21.68
C ALA A 17 0.93 12.69 20.56
N ASP A 18 0.19 13.71 20.98
CA ASP A 18 -0.47 14.65 20.09
C ASP A 18 0.34 15.96 20.11
N GLY A 19 0.51 16.55 18.93
CA GLY A 19 1.29 17.76 18.75
C GLY A 19 0.73 18.63 17.65
N CYS A 20 1.26 19.84 17.54
CA CYS A 20 0.90 20.77 16.47
C CYS A 20 2.13 21.46 15.91
N THR A 21 2.05 21.88 14.65
CA THR A 21 3.09 22.68 13.99
C THR A 21 2.46 23.81 13.18
N ALA A 22 3.10 24.96 13.12
CA ALA A 22 2.63 26.07 12.29
C ALA A 22 3.15 25.97 10.85
N PHE A 23 2.31 26.38 9.91
CA PHE A 23 2.60 26.44 8.49
C PHE A 23 2.02 27.71 7.88
N ASP A 24 2.80 28.41 7.05
CA ASP A 24 2.31 29.54 6.26
C ASP A 24 1.94 29.08 4.85
N ASP A 25 0.72 29.39 4.42
CA ASP A 25 0.33 29.21 3.03
C ASP A 25 0.99 30.29 2.16
N PRO A 26 1.89 29.94 1.21
CA PRO A 26 2.56 30.93 0.38
C PRO A 26 1.62 31.66 -0.58
N VAL A 27 0.40 31.16 -0.80
CA VAL A 27 -0.57 31.80 -1.71
C VAL A 27 -1.39 32.87 -0.99
N THR A 28 -1.94 32.55 0.18
CA THR A 28 -2.78 33.48 0.95
C THR A 28 -1.99 34.33 1.94
N GLY A 29 -0.83 33.85 2.39
CA GLY A 29 -0.06 34.43 3.50
C GLY A 29 -0.67 34.17 4.87
N GLU A 30 -1.68 33.30 4.96
CA GLU A 30 -2.31 32.91 6.23
C GLU A 30 -1.51 31.81 6.93
N THR A 31 -1.40 31.93 8.25
CA THR A 31 -0.77 30.92 9.11
C THR A 31 -1.81 29.94 9.62
N PHE A 32 -1.55 28.64 9.42
CA PHE A 32 -2.37 27.53 9.88
C PHE A 32 -1.63 26.73 10.95
N ILE A 33 -2.38 26.24 11.94
CA ILE A 33 -1.88 25.27 12.91
C ILE A 33 -2.27 23.88 12.41
N LEU A 34 -1.28 23.04 12.19
CA LEU A 34 -1.45 21.68 11.69
C LEU A 34 -1.38 20.72 12.88
N ASP A 35 -2.52 20.15 13.24
CA ASP A 35 -2.64 19.22 14.36
C ASP A 35 -2.33 17.80 13.91
N VAL A 36 -1.41 17.16 14.64
CA VAL A 36 -0.94 15.79 14.41
C VAL A 36 -1.19 14.97 15.67
N PHE A 37 -2.19 14.11 15.61
CA PHE A 37 -2.55 13.17 16.65
C PHE A 37 -1.91 11.81 16.42
N GLN A 38 -1.76 11.04 17.50
CA GLN A 38 -1.22 9.69 17.46
C GLN A 38 0.17 9.58 16.80
N ALA A 39 1.01 10.60 16.99
CA ALA A 39 2.39 10.61 16.54
C ALA A 39 3.30 9.91 17.55
N LEU A 40 4.45 9.41 17.09
CA LEU A 40 5.49 8.89 17.97
C LEU A 40 6.34 10.05 18.50
N ASP A 41 6.41 10.21 19.82
CA ASP A 41 7.19 11.28 20.45
C ASP A 41 8.70 10.98 20.38
N MET A 42 9.36 11.57 19.40
CA MET A 42 10.80 11.47 19.18
C MET A 42 11.55 12.74 19.64
N THR A 43 10.92 13.61 20.43
CA THR A 43 11.49 14.92 20.83
C THR A 43 12.81 14.78 21.58
N GLY A 44 13.00 13.69 22.33
CA GLY A 44 14.23 13.41 23.06
C GLY A 44 15.44 13.01 22.20
N ASP A 45 15.24 12.67 20.92
CA ASP A 45 16.27 12.10 20.04
C ASP A 45 16.77 13.07 18.95
N LEU A 46 16.33 14.34 18.97
CA LEU A 46 16.69 15.36 17.96
C LEU A 46 16.37 14.91 16.53
N GLN A 47 15.22 14.26 16.31
CA GLN A 47 14.77 13.92 14.97
C GLN A 47 14.24 15.18 14.26
N ASP A 48 15.13 15.87 13.56
CA ASP A 48 14.82 16.97 12.66
C ASP A 48 15.22 16.56 11.22
N PRO A 49 14.29 16.45 10.27
CA PRO A 49 12.87 16.83 10.34
C PRO A 49 11.95 15.77 10.99
N SER A 50 10.78 16.24 11.45
CA SER A 50 9.67 15.37 11.83
C SER A 50 9.13 14.58 10.63
N LEU A 51 8.77 13.32 10.83
CA LEU A 51 8.25 12.46 9.78
C LEU A 51 6.74 12.27 9.93
N LEU A 52 6.01 12.56 8.87
CA LEU A 52 4.58 12.29 8.78
C LEU A 52 4.33 10.94 8.12
N CYS A 53 3.36 10.18 8.63
CA CYS A 53 2.90 8.95 7.97
C CYS A 53 1.88 9.31 6.87
N PRO A 54 2.19 9.11 5.57
CA PRO A 54 1.26 9.46 4.50
C PRO A 54 -0.08 8.69 4.58
N ASN A 55 -0.07 7.49 5.16
CA ASN A 55 -1.26 6.67 5.30
C ASN A 55 -2.20 7.18 6.40
N GLN A 56 -1.67 7.75 7.49
CA GLN A 56 -2.51 8.41 8.51
C GLN A 56 -3.21 9.64 7.91
N LEU A 57 -2.49 10.45 7.13
CA LEU A 57 -3.09 11.60 6.42
C LEU A 57 -4.21 11.15 5.47
N ARG A 58 -3.96 10.11 4.67
CA ARG A 58 -4.97 9.54 3.74
C ARG A 58 -6.17 8.95 4.47
N ALA A 59 -5.96 8.29 5.60
CA ALA A 59 -7.03 7.77 6.43
C ALA A 59 -7.90 8.90 7.02
N ASN A 60 -7.30 10.06 7.29
CA ASN A 60 -8.02 11.27 7.71
C ASN A 60 -8.64 12.06 6.54
N GLY A 61 -8.71 11.47 5.34
CA GLY A 61 -9.36 12.08 4.17
C GLY A 61 -8.54 13.14 3.42
N LEU A 62 -7.27 13.36 3.81
CA LEU A 62 -6.37 14.24 3.05
C LEU A 62 -5.88 13.52 1.78
N ILE A 63 -5.74 14.30 0.71
CA ILE A 63 -5.22 13.79 -0.56
C ILE A 63 -3.71 14.02 -0.58
N VAL A 64 -2.95 12.96 -0.35
CA VAL A 64 -1.49 13.01 -0.34
C VAL A 64 -0.92 12.50 -1.66
N ASP A 65 -0.18 13.36 -2.34
CA ASP A 65 0.57 13.07 -3.54
C ASP A 65 2.05 13.33 -3.27
N ASP A 66 2.74 12.32 -2.74
CA ASP A 66 4.10 12.39 -2.24
C ASP A 66 5.17 12.02 -3.28
N VAL A 67 4.74 11.62 -4.49
CA VAL A 67 5.64 11.28 -5.60
C VAL A 67 6.22 12.56 -6.19
N PRO A 68 7.55 12.75 -6.24
CA PRO A 68 8.13 13.92 -6.87
C PRO A 68 7.72 14.06 -8.34
N LYS A 69 7.43 15.29 -8.78
CA LYS A 69 6.87 15.57 -10.12
C LYS A 69 7.68 14.94 -11.25
N HIS A 70 9.01 14.91 -11.15
CA HIS A 70 9.91 14.36 -12.15
C HIS A 70 10.03 12.83 -12.13
N LEU A 71 9.62 12.16 -11.04
CA LEU A 71 9.58 10.70 -10.90
C LEU A 71 8.19 10.12 -11.21
N CYS A 72 7.17 10.97 -11.32
CA CYS A 72 5.81 10.55 -11.63
C CYS A 72 5.69 10.12 -13.10
N HIS A 73 5.39 8.83 -13.33
CA HIS A 73 5.33 8.23 -14.68
C HIS A 73 4.38 8.96 -15.64
N ASN A 74 3.23 9.42 -15.15
CA ASN A 74 2.22 10.10 -15.96
C ASN A 74 2.32 11.64 -15.91
N ARG A 75 3.31 12.19 -15.19
CA ARG A 75 3.50 13.64 -14.94
C ARG A 75 2.27 14.36 -14.35
N LYS A 76 1.38 13.63 -13.68
CA LYS A 76 0.18 14.21 -13.04
C LYS A 76 0.39 14.55 -11.58
N SER A 77 1.52 14.15 -11.00
CA SER A 77 1.80 14.46 -9.60
C SER A 77 1.83 15.97 -9.37
N THR A 78 1.07 16.37 -8.36
CA THR A 78 1.05 17.69 -7.76
C THR A 78 2.19 17.88 -6.76
N HIS A 79 2.75 16.78 -6.23
CA HIS A 79 3.76 16.75 -5.17
C HIS A 79 3.32 17.64 -3.99
N SER A 80 2.19 17.29 -3.38
CA SER A 80 1.50 18.12 -2.39
C SER A 80 0.60 17.29 -1.46
N ILE A 81 0.24 17.88 -0.32
CA ILE A 81 -0.83 17.42 0.56
C ILE A 81 -2.00 18.39 0.36
N TYR A 82 -3.17 17.86 0.00
CA TYR A 82 -4.37 18.66 -0.21
C TYR A 82 -5.43 18.32 0.83
N ILE A 83 -5.96 19.37 1.48
CA ILE A 83 -7.00 19.32 2.51
C ILE A 83 -8.31 19.81 1.87
N PRO A 84 -9.24 18.91 1.50
CA PRO A 84 -10.42 19.29 0.73
C PRO A 84 -11.36 20.24 1.45
N GLU A 85 -11.52 20.08 2.76
CA GLU A 85 -12.44 20.87 3.58
C GLU A 85 -12.13 22.37 3.53
N MET A 86 -10.85 22.72 3.65
CA MET A 86 -10.37 24.10 3.62
C MET A 86 -9.94 24.56 2.22
N LYS A 87 -9.93 23.64 1.24
CA LYS A 87 -9.31 23.84 -0.08
C LYS A 87 -7.84 24.27 0.00
N LEU A 88 -7.16 23.90 1.08
CA LEU A 88 -5.76 24.21 1.33
C LEU A 88 -4.85 23.18 0.64
N ARG A 89 -3.78 23.65 -0.01
CA ARG A 89 -2.78 22.79 -0.64
C ARG A 89 -1.38 23.12 -0.13
N ILE A 90 -0.81 22.19 0.63
CA ILE A 90 0.55 22.26 1.12
C ILE A 90 1.47 21.65 0.05
N SER A 91 2.25 22.49 -0.63
CA SER A 91 3.21 22.01 -1.63
C SER A 91 4.41 21.37 -0.95
N LEU A 92 4.85 20.21 -1.44
CA LEU A 92 6.02 19.52 -0.93
C LEU A 92 7.28 19.91 -1.72
N GLU A 93 8.39 20.00 -1.00
CA GLU A 93 9.72 20.22 -1.52
C GLU A 93 10.61 19.01 -1.23
N LEU A 94 11.64 18.82 -2.06
CA LEU A 94 12.62 17.76 -1.85
C LEU A 94 13.81 18.27 -1.05
N GLN A 95 14.05 17.68 0.11
CA GLN A 95 15.29 17.80 0.86
C GLN A 95 16.08 16.49 0.73
N GLY A 96 17.00 16.46 -0.24
CA GLY A 96 17.65 15.21 -0.66
C GLY A 96 16.64 14.27 -1.31
N VAL A 97 16.35 13.14 -0.65
CA VAL A 97 15.35 12.16 -1.11
C VAL A 97 14.02 12.26 -0.36
N MET A 98 13.95 13.10 0.69
CA MET A 98 12.76 13.24 1.51
C MET A 98 11.86 14.33 0.94
N SER A 99 10.58 14.05 0.82
CA SER A 99 9.55 15.03 0.50
C SER A 99 9.00 15.62 1.80
N GLY A 100 9.02 16.94 1.95
CA GLY A 100 8.54 17.63 3.14
C GLY A 100 8.09 19.06 2.84
N PHE A 101 7.75 19.82 3.86
CA PHE A 101 7.42 21.25 3.75
C PHE A 101 7.95 21.97 4.98
N GLN A 102 8.11 23.29 4.88
CA GLN A 102 8.61 24.09 5.99
C GLN A 102 7.50 24.29 7.02
N ALA A 103 7.81 23.95 8.27
CA ALA A 103 6.94 24.17 9.42
C ALA A 103 7.78 24.55 10.64
N TRP A 104 7.16 25.12 11.67
CA TRP A 104 7.84 25.48 12.91
C TRP A 104 7.01 25.19 14.15
N LEU A 105 7.64 25.31 15.32
CA LEU A 105 6.96 25.22 16.60
C LEU A 105 6.10 26.48 16.81
N PRO A 106 4.77 26.36 16.87
CA PRO A 106 3.89 27.50 17.03
C PRO A 106 4.06 28.15 18.40
N THR A 107 3.89 29.47 18.44
CA THR A 107 3.76 30.24 19.66
C THR A 107 2.37 30.07 20.27
N GLN A 108 2.23 30.33 21.57
CA GLN A 108 0.93 30.24 22.25
C GLN A 108 -0.15 31.12 21.60
N THR A 109 0.23 32.31 21.14
CA THR A 109 -0.69 33.22 20.45
C THR A 109 -1.17 32.62 19.13
N GLU A 110 -0.29 32.00 18.34
CA GLU A 110 -0.68 31.35 17.08
C GLU A 110 -1.63 30.17 17.36
N ILE A 111 -1.35 29.35 18.38
CA ILE A 111 -2.24 28.26 18.81
C ILE A 111 -3.64 28.78 19.20
N GLU A 112 -3.73 29.95 19.84
CA GLU A 112 -5.03 30.47 20.30
C GLU A 112 -5.82 31.22 19.21
N THR A 113 -5.14 31.70 18.15
CA THR A 113 -5.74 32.66 17.20
C THR A 113 -5.80 32.16 15.76
N CYS A 114 -4.88 31.30 15.35
CA CYS A 114 -4.81 30.78 13.99
C CYS A 114 -5.83 29.65 13.76
N VAL A 115 -6.08 29.34 12.49
CA VAL A 115 -7.00 28.26 12.12
C VAL A 115 -6.29 26.92 12.29
N HIS A 116 -6.94 26.01 13.00
CA HIS A 116 -6.48 24.65 13.23
C HIS A 116 -6.94 23.70 12.12
N VAL A 117 -6.02 22.86 11.66
CA VAL A 117 -6.22 21.88 10.60
C VAL A 117 -5.75 20.52 11.08
N GLU A 118 -6.69 19.60 11.25
CA GLU A 118 -6.39 18.24 11.66
C GLU A 118 -5.76 17.45 10.49
N LEU A 119 -4.46 17.17 10.58
CA LEU A 119 -3.77 16.38 9.57
C LEU A 119 -4.04 14.87 9.73
N THR A 120 -4.20 14.45 10.97
CA THR A 120 -4.42 13.04 11.36
C THR A 120 -5.60 12.97 12.31
N ALA A 121 -6.07 11.77 12.64
CA ALA A 121 -7.26 11.57 13.45
C ALA A 121 -6.88 11.25 14.91
N GLN A 122 -7.74 11.61 15.87
CA GLN A 122 -7.51 11.35 17.30
C GLN A 122 -7.63 9.87 17.67
N GLU A 123 -8.30 9.07 16.84
CA GLU A 123 -8.47 7.64 17.04
C GLU A 123 -7.13 6.91 17.02
N ALA A 124 -6.99 5.92 17.92
CA ALA A 124 -5.77 5.14 18.04
C ALA A 124 -5.32 4.54 16.70
N TRP A 125 -4.07 4.80 16.33
CA TRP A 125 -3.45 4.26 15.14
C TRP A 125 -2.42 3.19 15.52
N ASP A 126 -2.70 1.92 15.24
CA ASP A 126 -1.75 0.83 15.45
C ASP A 126 -0.98 0.50 14.14
N PRO A 127 0.33 0.83 14.05
CA PRO A 127 1.13 0.50 12.87
C PRO A 127 1.29 -1.00 12.61
N SER A 128 1.00 -1.85 13.61
CA SER A 128 1.11 -3.31 13.51
C SER A 128 -0.20 -3.97 13.07
N SER A 129 -1.27 -3.20 12.89
CA SER A 129 -2.57 -3.70 12.43
C SER A 129 -2.50 -4.18 10.98
N ASP A 130 -3.18 -5.29 10.67
CA ASP A 130 -3.31 -5.83 9.31
C ASP A 130 -4.49 -5.19 8.54
N GLU A 131 -5.20 -4.23 9.12
CA GLU A 131 -6.39 -3.61 8.50
C GLU A 131 -6.10 -2.99 7.12
N LEU A 132 -5.03 -2.19 7.00
CA LEU A 132 -4.64 -1.59 5.71
C LEU A 132 -4.29 -2.68 4.69
N GLY A 133 -3.58 -3.73 5.11
CA GLY A 133 -3.25 -4.86 4.26
C GLY A 133 -4.50 -5.64 3.82
N GLN A 134 -5.49 -5.78 4.69
CA GLN A 134 -6.78 -6.39 4.34
C GLN A 134 -7.55 -5.55 3.33
N GLN A 135 -7.58 -4.22 3.53
CA GLN A 135 -8.24 -3.29 2.61
C GLN A 135 -7.61 -3.32 1.22
N GLU A 136 -6.28 -3.38 1.12
CA GLU A 136 -5.56 -3.52 -0.16
C GLU A 136 -5.94 -4.83 -0.87
N ARG A 137 -5.90 -5.97 -0.16
CA ARG A 137 -6.31 -7.28 -0.71
C ARG A 137 -7.76 -7.30 -1.22
N ILE A 138 -8.67 -6.64 -0.50
CA ILE A 138 -10.07 -6.50 -0.92
C ILE A 138 -10.16 -5.68 -2.20
N GLN A 139 -9.41 -4.58 -2.33
CA GLN A 139 -9.38 -3.77 -3.54
C GLN A 139 -8.82 -4.53 -4.75
N GLU A 140 -7.72 -5.28 -4.58
CA GLU A 140 -7.16 -6.13 -5.64
C GLU A 140 -8.14 -7.21 -6.13
N THR A 141 -8.84 -7.84 -5.18
CA THR A 141 -9.87 -8.86 -5.49
C THR A 141 -11.02 -8.24 -6.29
N ARG A 142 -11.47 -7.04 -5.92
CA ARG A 142 -12.50 -6.30 -6.67
C ARG A 142 -12.04 -5.98 -8.09
N MET A 143 -10.83 -5.47 -8.27
CA MET A 143 -10.28 -5.18 -9.60
C MET A 143 -10.17 -6.44 -10.48
N SER A 144 -9.78 -7.57 -9.87
CA SER A 144 -9.69 -8.85 -10.55
C SER A 144 -11.06 -9.40 -10.97
N ASN A 145 -12.10 -9.20 -10.15
CA ASN A 145 -13.47 -9.63 -10.46
C ASN A 145 -14.13 -8.77 -11.55
N VAL A 146 -13.80 -7.47 -11.62
CA VAL A 146 -14.21 -6.60 -12.74
C VAL A 146 -13.56 -7.08 -14.05
N ALA A 147 -12.28 -7.49 -14.02
CA ALA A 147 -11.63 -8.10 -15.19
C ALA A 147 -12.17 -9.50 -15.52
N GLY A 148 -12.61 -10.28 -14.51
CA GLY A 148 -13.17 -11.63 -14.66
C GLY A 148 -14.60 -11.68 -15.21
N THR A 149 -15.36 -10.59 -15.12
CA THR A 149 -16.73 -10.50 -15.67
C THR A 149 -16.76 -10.40 -17.20
N VAL A 150 -15.59 -10.37 -17.87
CA VAL A 150 -15.47 -10.40 -19.34
C VAL A 150 -15.23 -11.83 -19.87
N SER A 151 -15.08 -12.86 -19.02
CA SER A 151 -14.56 -14.17 -19.45
C SER A 151 -15.33 -15.43 -19.04
N THR A 152 -16.64 -15.33 -18.77
CA THR A 152 -17.51 -16.53 -18.74
C THR A 152 -18.57 -16.42 -19.82
N LEU A 153 -18.27 -17.05 -20.96
CA LEU A 153 -19.14 -17.24 -22.12
C LEU A 153 -20.35 -18.16 -21.80
N PHE A 154 -21.18 -17.76 -20.85
CA PHE A 154 -22.62 -17.80 -21.13
C PHE A 154 -22.91 -16.47 -21.81
N PRO A 155 -23.44 -16.46 -23.06
CA PRO A 155 -23.76 -15.21 -23.75
C PRO A 155 -25.02 -14.65 -23.11
N ASP A 156 -24.93 -14.18 -21.88
CA ASP A 156 -26.09 -13.68 -21.16
C ASP A 156 -26.23 -12.18 -21.36
N ARG A 157 -27.41 -11.84 -21.84
CA ARG A 157 -27.79 -10.54 -22.32
C ARG A 157 -27.84 -9.60 -21.14
N LYS A 158 -26.79 -8.80 -20.92
CA LYS A 158 -26.94 -7.55 -20.16
C LYS A 158 -27.84 -6.64 -21.00
N SER A 159 -29.15 -6.73 -20.74
CA SER A 159 -30.17 -5.86 -21.33
C SER A 159 -29.75 -4.41 -21.12
N GLU A 160 -29.82 -3.59 -22.17
CA GLU A 160 -29.42 -2.17 -22.14
C GLU A 160 -30.09 -1.40 -20.99
N ILE A 161 -31.26 -1.85 -20.56
CA ILE A 161 -32.02 -1.30 -19.43
C ILE A 161 -31.25 -1.46 -18.11
N SER A 162 -30.54 -2.57 -17.90
CA SER A 162 -29.75 -2.82 -16.67
C SER A 162 -28.56 -1.87 -16.52
N ALA A 163 -27.90 -1.52 -17.63
CA ALA A 163 -26.79 -0.57 -17.63
C ALA A 163 -27.25 0.87 -17.32
N VAL A 164 -28.45 1.24 -17.77
CA VAL A 164 -29.04 2.54 -17.44
C VAL A 164 -29.50 2.57 -15.98
N LEU A 165 -30.14 1.50 -15.48
CA LEU A 165 -30.58 1.43 -14.09
C LEU A 165 -29.43 1.46 -13.09
N SER A 166 -28.31 0.75 -13.35
CA SER A 166 -27.13 0.79 -12.47
C SER A 166 -26.49 2.18 -12.40
N SER A 167 -26.57 2.96 -13.49
CA SER A 167 -26.06 4.34 -13.52
C SER A 167 -26.88 5.30 -12.65
N VAL A 168 -28.14 4.97 -12.37
CA VAL A 168 -29.04 5.76 -11.53
C VAL A 168 -28.97 5.28 -10.08
N SER A 169 -29.07 3.97 -9.85
CA SER A 169 -28.87 3.37 -8.54
C SER A 169 -28.61 1.87 -8.66
N SER A 170 -27.58 1.39 -7.95
CA SER A 170 -27.25 -0.04 -7.90
C SER A 170 -28.32 -0.88 -7.19
N THR A 171 -29.27 -0.27 -6.48
CA THR A 171 -30.41 -0.98 -5.87
C THR A 171 -31.53 -1.32 -6.85
N LEU A 172 -31.47 -0.78 -8.08
CA LEU A 172 -32.47 -0.99 -9.13
C LEU A 172 -32.07 -2.10 -10.11
N VAL A 173 -30.89 -2.71 -9.92
CA VAL A 173 -30.45 -3.90 -10.66
C VAL A 173 -30.51 -5.08 -9.71
N ASP A 174 -31.34 -6.07 -10.04
CA ASP A 174 -31.66 -7.19 -9.14
C ASP A 174 -30.40 -7.91 -8.63
N ASP A 175 -29.40 -8.15 -9.48
CA ASP A 175 -28.14 -8.81 -9.09
C ASP A 175 -27.31 -7.97 -8.10
N ASP A 176 -27.23 -6.65 -8.33
CA ASP A 176 -26.45 -5.74 -7.48
C ASP A 176 -27.18 -5.46 -6.15
N PHE A 177 -28.51 -5.42 -6.17
CA PHE A 177 -29.36 -5.27 -5.00
C PHE A 177 -29.26 -6.49 -4.08
N VAL A 178 -29.33 -7.71 -4.63
CA VAL A 178 -29.15 -8.96 -3.87
C VAL A 178 -27.76 -9.01 -3.24
N CYS A 179 -26.71 -8.62 -3.98
CA CYS A 179 -25.35 -8.52 -3.45
C CYS A 179 -25.24 -7.50 -2.30
N GLY A 180 -25.92 -6.35 -2.41
CA GLY A 180 -25.98 -5.35 -1.32
C GLY A 180 -26.75 -5.83 -0.08
N MET A 181 -27.79 -6.64 -0.27
CA MET A 181 -28.52 -7.27 0.83
C MET A 181 -27.68 -8.32 1.56
N GLU A 182 -26.86 -9.10 0.86
CA GLU A 182 -25.93 -10.05 1.49
C GLU A 182 -24.86 -9.33 2.33
N GLN A 183 -24.34 -8.19 1.85
CA GLN A 183 -23.35 -7.37 2.56
C GLN A 183 -23.87 -6.71 3.83
N SER A 184 -25.18 -6.52 3.96
CA SER A 184 -25.81 -5.91 5.15
C SER A 184 -26.13 -6.92 6.25
N VAL A 185 -25.95 -8.22 6.01
CA VAL A 185 -26.04 -9.25 7.06
C VAL A 185 -24.72 -9.30 7.83
N ARG A 186 -24.69 -8.71 9.03
CA ARG A 186 -23.59 -8.88 9.99
C ARG A 186 -23.64 -10.30 10.59
N ILE A 187 -23.13 -11.29 9.87
CA ILE A 187 -22.85 -12.60 10.48
C ILE A 187 -21.44 -12.56 11.06
N THR A 188 -21.35 -12.52 12.38
CA THR A 188 -20.15 -12.91 13.12
C THR A 188 -19.96 -14.42 12.93
N SER A 189 -19.16 -14.82 11.95
CA SER A 189 -18.78 -16.23 11.79
C SER A 189 -17.27 -16.41 11.87
N ALA A 190 -16.89 -17.22 12.85
CA ALA A 190 -15.57 -17.57 13.29
C ALA A 190 -14.73 -18.32 12.24
N VAL A 191 -13.43 -18.01 12.25
CA VAL A 191 -12.25 -18.78 11.81
C VAL A 191 -12.48 -20.08 11.01
N ALA A 192 -11.92 -20.13 9.80
CA ALA A 192 -11.24 -21.31 9.27
C ALA A 192 -10.19 -20.90 8.22
N SER A 193 -8.93 -20.90 8.63
CA SER A 193 -7.76 -20.71 7.78
C SER A 193 -7.47 -21.99 7.01
N SER A 194 -7.54 -21.98 5.68
CA SER A 194 -7.05 -23.08 4.82
C SER A 194 -5.77 -22.65 4.12
N THR A 195 -4.65 -23.11 4.65
CA THR A 195 -3.30 -22.95 4.10
C THR A 195 -3.12 -23.77 2.82
N VAL A 196 -2.96 -23.10 1.67
CA VAL A 196 -2.58 -23.74 0.40
C VAL A 196 -1.06 -23.91 0.36
N ARG A 197 -0.59 -25.15 0.58
CA ARG A 197 0.81 -25.55 0.35
C ARG A 197 1.04 -25.84 -1.13
N THR A 198 1.77 -24.99 -1.83
CA THR A 198 2.27 -25.27 -3.18
C THR A 198 3.53 -26.16 -3.11
N LYS A 199 3.42 -27.43 -3.51
CA LYS A 199 4.59 -28.31 -3.66
C LYS A 199 5.29 -28.08 -5.01
N LEU A 200 6.51 -27.53 -4.93
CA LEU A 200 7.69 -27.73 -5.78
C LEU A 200 7.56 -27.52 -7.31
N ARG A 201 8.16 -26.42 -7.80
CA ARG A 201 8.49 -26.16 -9.21
C ARG A 201 9.81 -26.85 -9.61
N HIS A 202 9.82 -28.14 -9.94
CA HIS A 202 10.92 -28.71 -10.74
C HIS A 202 10.43 -29.83 -11.65
N SER A 203 10.59 -29.67 -12.97
CA SER A 203 10.31 -30.70 -13.96
C SER A 203 11.44 -31.74 -13.95
N THR A 204 11.19 -32.93 -13.44
CA THR A 204 12.13 -34.06 -13.47
C THR A 204 12.36 -34.48 -14.92
N MET A 205 13.61 -34.39 -15.42
CA MET A 205 13.97 -34.87 -16.76
C MET A 205 14.31 -36.36 -16.73
N GLU A 206 13.62 -37.15 -17.55
CA GLU A 206 13.86 -38.59 -17.70
C GLU A 206 15.02 -38.91 -18.67
N PRO A 207 15.78 -40.02 -18.47
CA PRO A 207 16.92 -40.38 -19.32
C PRO A 207 16.60 -40.58 -20.80
N MET A 208 15.39 -41.08 -21.10
CA MET A 208 14.94 -41.28 -22.48
C MET A 208 14.68 -39.94 -23.19
N GLU A 209 14.11 -38.97 -22.47
CA GLU A 209 13.87 -37.61 -22.95
C GLU A 209 15.20 -36.90 -23.26
N LEU A 210 16.21 -37.08 -22.40
CA LEU A 210 17.56 -36.55 -22.60
C LEU A 210 18.27 -37.19 -23.80
N SER A 211 18.19 -38.52 -23.92
CA SER A 211 18.76 -39.28 -25.05
C SER A 211 18.22 -38.78 -26.39
N ARG A 212 16.89 -38.59 -26.48
CA ARG A 212 16.23 -38.06 -27.68
C ARG A 212 16.66 -36.64 -28.01
N ARG A 213 16.70 -35.75 -27.01
CA ARG A 213 17.03 -34.33 -27.21
C ARG A 213 18.49 -34.11 -27.58
N TRP A 214 19.40 -34.92 -27.03
CA TRP A 214 20.85 -34.73 -27.18
C TRP A 214 21.47 -35.68 -28.22
N GLY A 215 20.68 -36.59 -28.81
CA GLY A 215 21.17 -37.54 -29.81
C GLY A 215 22.21 -38.53 -29.26
N ILE A 216 22.17 -38.80 -27.95
CA ILE A 216 23.12 -39.68 -27.26
C ILE A 216 22.45 -41.01 -26.92
N GLY A 217 23.24 -42.10 -26.88
CA GLY A 217 22.72 -43.41 -26.48
C GLY A 217 22.10 -43.41 -25.07
N LEU A 218 21.07 -44.24 -24.85
CA LEU A 218 20.31 -44.28 -23.58
C LEU A 218 21.21 -44.50 -22.36
N SER A 219 22.20 -45.38 -22.49
CA SER A 219 23.18 -45.67 -21.42
C SER A 219 24.09 -44.47 -21.12
N THR A 220 24.40 -43.66 -22.13
CA THR A 220 25.16 -42.41 -21.97
C THR A 220 24.30 -41.36 -21.29
N ALA A 221 23.04 -41.18 -21.69
CA ALA A 221 22.11 -40.24 -21.05
C ALA A 221 21.88 -40.56 -19.56
N GLN A 222 21.77 -41.85 -19.21
CA GLN A 222 21.61 -42.29 -17.83
C GLN A 222 22.85 -42.00 -16.99
N LYS A 223 24.06 -42.20 -17.54
CA LYS A 223 25.32 -41.81 -16.90
C LYS A 223 25.42 -40.29 -16.77
N THR A 224 25.01 -39.53 -17.78
CA THR A 224 25.00 -38.06 -17.75
C THR A 224 24.10 -37.56 -16.62
N LEU A 225 22.83 -37.96 -16.54
CA LEU A 225 21.93 -37.54 -15.45
C LEU A 225 22.44 -37.93 -14.06
N ARG A 226 23.15 -39.06 -13.95
CA ARG A 226 23.73 -39.50 -12.69
C ARG A 226 24.90 -38.63 -12.22
N VAL A 227 25.67 -38.06 -13.16
CA VAL A 227 26.85 -37.22 -12.86
C VAL A 227 26.50 -35.74 -12.83
N THR A 228 25.57 -35.29 -13.68
CA THR A 228 25.11 -33.91 -13.76
C THR A 228 23.92 -33.72 -12.82
N THR A 229 24.19 -33.37 -11.58
CA THR A 229 23.13 -32.79 -10.74
C THR A 229 22.84 -31.37 -11.22
N GLN A 230 21.57 -30.96 -11.18
CA GLN A 230 21.09 -29.66 -11.67
C GLN A 230 21.50 -28.49 -10.73
N LYS A 231 22.75 -28.46 -10.27
CA LYS A 231 23.34 -27.37 -9.46
C LYS A 231 24.29 -26.52 -10.30
N GLY A 232 23.77 -26.02 -11.42
CA GLY A 232 24.58 -25.27 -12.38
C GLY A 232 23.79 -24.23 -13.17
N LEU A 233 23.04 -23.37 -12.48
CA LEU A 233 22.62 -22.10 -13.08
C LEU A 233 23.77 -21.11 -12.93
N ARG A 234 24.54 -20.92 -14.01
CA ARG A 234 25.48 -19.81 -14.14
C ARG A 234 24.67 -18.53 -14.32
N THR A 235 24.51 -17.76 -13.26
CA THR A 235 24.21 -16.33 -13.37
C THR A 235 25.52 -15.58 -13.21
N ALA A 236 26.03 -15.01 -14.30
CA ALA A 236 27.18 -14.13 -14.26
C ALA A 236 26.69 -12.68 -14.20
N VAL A 237 26.39 -12.16 -12.99
CA VAL A 237 26.52 -10.74 -12.63
C VAL A 237 26.68 -10.64 -11.10
N HIS A 238 27.92 -10.48 -10.61
CA HIS A 238 28.31 -10.15 -9.22
C HIS A 238 27.73 -11.01 -8.07
N PRO A 239 28.39 -11.07 -6.88
CA PRO A 239 27.75 -11.68 -5.72
C PRO A 239 26.61 -10.78 -5.25
N LEU A 240 25.40 -11.01 -5.78
CA LEU A 240 24.19 -10.61 -5.10
C LEU A 240 24.20 -11.32 -3.75
N HIS A 241 24.48 -10.56 -2.69
CA HIS A 241 24.37 -11.09 -1.35
C HIS A 241 22.91 -11.47 -1.13
N ARG A 242 22.67 -12.78 -1.00
CA ARG A 242 21.39 -13.27 -0.51
C ARG A 242 21.29 -12.86 0.96
N ARG A 243 20.41 -11.90 1.26
CA ARG A 243 19.95 -11.63 2.62
C ARG A 243 18.63 -12.36 2.84
#